data_AF-A0A2V5JDM4-F1
#
_entry.id   AF-A0A2V5JDM4-F1
#
_cell.length_a   1.000
_cell.length_b   1.000
_cell.length_c   1.000
_cell.angle_alpha   90.00
_cell.angle_beta   90.00
_cell.angle_gamma   90.00
#
_symmetry.space_group_name_H-M   'P 1'
#
loop_
_entity.id
_entity.type
_entity.pdbx_description
1 polymer ?
#
loop_
_entity_poly.entity_id
_entity_poly.type
_entity_poly.pdbx_seq_one_letter_code
_entity_poly.pdbx_strand_id
1 'polypeptide(L)'
;MLRRAHTNHFAEGKFYAEIAVLPIMTTKEQIAEALEEIATLLELKEENPFKIRAYQNAARSIEAFGASFSDLQNQEALEKIPGIGKAIAAKISELASTGGLKFLDELRAEFPSAILELFSIPGLGAKKIKALYEQLKVSSIAD
;
A
#
# COMPACT_ATOMS: atom_id res chain seq x y z
N MET A 1 -61.01 -20.96 29.51
CA MET A 1 -59.88 -20.04 29.27
C MET A 1 -59.14 -20.51 28.02
N LEU A 2 -59.39 -19.88 26.88
CA LEU A 2 -58.85 -20.25 25.56
C LEU A 2 -58.08 -19.05 24.99
N ARG A 3 -56.76 -19.20 24.80
CA ARG A 3 -55.95 -18.51 23.76
C ARG A 3 -54.59 -19.20 23.71
N ARG A 4 -54.43 -20.12 22.75
CA ARG A 4 -53.73 -19.93 21.47
C ARG A 4 -52.21 -19.97 21.62
N ALA A 5 -51.64 -21.11 21.23
CA ALA A 5 -50.25 -21.24 20.81
C ALA A 5 -49.94 -20.14 19.78
N HIS A 6 -48.96 -19.30 20.08
CA HIS A 6 -48.41 -18.38 19.12
C HIS A 6 -47.39 -19.15 18.28
N THR A 7 -47.76 -19.33 17.02
CA THR A 7 -47.00 -19.89 15.92
C THR A 7 -45.68 -19.15 15.72
N ASN A 8 -44.61 -19.92 15.60
CA ASN A 8 -43.35 -19.53 14.96
C ASN A 8 -43.63 -18.91 13.58
N HIS A 9 -43.37 -17.61 13.43
CA HIS A 9 -43.20 -16.97 12.15
C HIS A 9 -42.46 -15.64 12.32
N PHE A 10 -41.13 -15.68 12.33
CA PHE A 10 -40.34 -14.53 11.88
C PHE A 10 -39.41 -15.02 10.78
N ALA A 11 -39.68 -14.47 9.61
CA ALA A 11 -39.26 -14.91 8.30
C ALA A 11 -37.75 -14.87 8.13
N GLU A 12 -37.24 -15.92 7.49
CA GLU A 12 -36.02 -15.90 6.70
C GLU A 12 -36.14 -14.83 5.60
N GLY A 13 -35.18 -13.92 5.53
CA GLY A 13 -35.26 -12.76 4.65
C GLY A 13 -33.91 -12.10 4.39
N LYS A 14 -33.03 -12.81 3.68
CA LYS A 14 -32.06 -12.22 2.72
C LYS A 14 -31.15 -11.08 3.20
N PHE A 15 -30.41 -11.25 4.30
CA PHE A 15 -29.34 -10.32 4.71
C PHE A 15 -27.92 -10.85 4.38
N TYR A 16 -27.78 -11.57 3.26
CA TYR A 16 -26.47 -12.00 2.72
C TYR A 16 -26.33 -11.71 1.21
N ALA A 17 -27.12 -10.77 0.69
CA ALA A 17 -27.13 -10.41 -0.73
C ALA A 17 -26.52 -9.03 -1.00
N GLU A 18 -25.33 -8.81 -0.45
CA GLU A 18 -24.35 -7.89 -1.01
C GLU A 18 -23.02 -8.41 -0.47
N ILE A 19 -22.11 -8.80 -1.36
CA ILE A 19 -20.72 -9.04 -0.94
C ILE A 19 -20.26 -7.67 -0.47
N ALA A 20 -20.39 -7.40 0.83
CA ALA A 20 -19.62 -6.38 1.48
C ALA A 20 -18.18 -6.81 1.27
N VAL A 21 -17.56 -6.28 0.21
CA VAL A 21 -16.12 -6.25 0.08
C VAL A 21 -15.70 -5.51 1.34
N LEU A 22 -15.30 -6.26 2.37
CA LEU A 22 -14.77 -5.66 3.58
C LEU A 22 -13.70 -4.68 3.08
N PRO A 23 -13.75 -3.40 3.44
CA PRO A 23 -12.71 -2.47 3.02
C PRO A 23 -11.40 -3.12 3.41
N ILE A 24 -10.52 -3.34 2.42
CA ILE A 24 -9.17 -3.80 2.70
C ILE A 24 -8.59 -2.66 3.54
N MET A 25 -8.63 -2.82 4.87
CA MET A 25 -8.10 -1.83 5.79
C MET A 25 -6.59 -1.89 5.60
N THR A 26 -6.09 -1.05 4.70
CA THR A 26 -4.65 -0.88 4.50
C THR A 26 -4.08 -0.41 5.82
N THR A 27 -3.24 -1.20 6.46
CA THR A 27 -2.59 -0.80 7.70
C THR A 27 -1.57 0.31 7.43
N LYS A 28 -1.18 1.02 8.49
CA LYS A 28 -0.10 2.02 8.42
C LYS A 28 1.19 1.40 7.91
N GLU A 29 1.45 0.17 8.33
CA GLU A 29 2.59 -0.65 7.93
C GLU A 29 2.54 -0.94 6.43
N GLN A 30 1.38 -1.35 5.88
CA GLN A 30 1.21 -1.56 4.44
C GLN A 30 1.39 -0.28 3.61
N ILE A 31 0.97 0.87 4.14
CA ILE A 31 1.21 2.17 3.48
C ILE A 31 2.72 2.48 3.45
N ALA A 32 3.42 2.29 4.57
CA ALA A 32 4.87 2.50 4.63
C ALA A 32 5.62 1.57 3.68
N GLU A 33 5.25 0.28 3.65
CA GLU A 33 5.81 -0.72 2.73
C GLU A 33 5.60 -0.32 1.27
N ALA A 34 4.39 0.13 0.90
CA ALA A 34 4.12 0.61 -0.46
C ALA A 34 4.98 1.83 -0.83
N LEU A 35 5.22 2.76 0.11
CA LEU A 35 6.08 3.93 -0.12
C LEU A 35 7.56 3.54 -0.28
N GLU A 36 8.07 2.58 0.51
CA GLU A 36 9.41 2.02 0.36
C GLU A 36 9.58 1.25 -0.96
N GLU A 37 8.54 0.51 -1.37
CA GLU A 37 8.53 -0.18 -2.66
C GLU A 37 8.63 0.82 -3.81
N ILE A 38 7.82 1.89 -3.79
CA ILE A 38 7.91 2.99 -4.77
C ILE A 38 9.33 3.57 -4.81
N ALA A 39 9.91 3.87 -3.65
CA ALA A 39 11.25 4.44 -3.58
C ALA A 39 12.30 3.50 -4.21
N THR A 40 12.21 2.20 -3.91
CA THR A 40 13.10 1.18 -4.44
C THR A 40 12.96 1.09 -5.96
N LEU A 41 11.74 0.94 -6.48
CA LEU A 41 11.49 0.85 -7.93
C LEU A 41 11.96 2.11 -8.66
N LEU A 42 11.74 3.31 -8.10
CA LEU A 42 12.29 4.55 -8.66
C LEU A 42 13.81 4.58 -8.67
N GLU A 43 14.46 4.05 -7.63
CA GLU A 43 15.91 3.91 -7.57
C GLU A 43 16.44 2.94 -8.63
N LEU A 44 15.77 1.80 -8.84
CA LEU A 44 16.13 0.83 -9.89
C LEU A 44 15.94 1.39 -11.32
N LYS A 45 15.05 2.38 -11.48
CA LYS A 45 14.84 3.14 -12.74
C LYS A 45 15.81 4.32 -12.91
N GLU A 46 16.68 4.57 -11.94
CA GLU A 46 17.56 5.74 -11.92
C GLU A 46 16.78 7.07 -12.04
N GLU A 47 15.57 7.11 -11.46
CA GLU A 47 14.76 8.32 -11.43
C GLU A 47 15.34 9.38 -10.49
N ASN A 48 14.72 10.56 -10.49
CA ASN A 48 15.21 11.72 -9.79
C ASN A 48 15.48 11.44 -8.28
N PRO A 49 16.71 11.68 -7.78
CA PRO A 49 17.08 11.41 -6.38
C PRO A 49 16.26 12.18 -5.34
N PHE A 50 15.70 13.34 -5.68
CA PHE A 50 14.80 14.07 -4.78
C PHE A 50 13.45 13.36 -4.64
N LYS A 51 12.91 12.80 -5.73
CA LYS A 51 11.67 11.99 -5.67
C LYS A 51 11.89 10.74 -4.82
N ILE A 52 12.98 10.01 -5.06
CA ILE A 52 13.32 8.78 -4.30
C ILE A 52 13.39 9.10 -2.80
N ARG A 53 14.16 10.14 -2.42
CA ARG A 53 14.27 10.55 -1.01
C ARG A 53 12.94 11.00 -0.41
N ALA A 54 12.07 11.62 -1.20
CA ALA A 54 10.75 12.05 -0.73
C ALA A 54 9.88 10.83 -0.34
N TYR A 55 9.87 9.76 -1.14
CA TYR A 55 9.14 8.52 -0.79
C TYR A 55 9.76 7.81 0.42
N GLN A 56 11.09 7.71 0.50
CA GLN A 56 11.78 7.14 1.68
C GLN A 56 11.49 7.92 2.96
N ASN A 57 11.48 9.26 2.89
CA ASN A 57 11.14 10.11 4.01
C ASN A 57 9.69 9.92 4.43
N ALA A 58 8.77 9.86 3.45
CA ALA A 58 7.36 9.64 3.72
C ALA A 58 7.10 8.28 4.37
N ALA A 59 7.74 7.21 3.90
CA ALA A 59 7.62 5.88 4.52
C ALA A 59 8.02 5.91 6.00
N ARG A 60 9.22 6.45 6.31
CA ARG A 60 9.68 6.62 7.69
C ARG A 60 8.75 7.48 8.54
N SER A 61 8.24 8.58 7.97
CA SER A 61 7.31 9.46 8.67
C SER A 61 6.00 8.74 8.99
N ILE A 62 5.49 7.90 8.08
CA ILE A 62 4.30 7.08 8.30
C ILE A 62 4.55 6.00 9.34
N GLU A 63 5.67 5.27 9.30
CA GLU A 63 6.01 4.28 10.33
C GLU A 63 6.05 4.90 11.73
N ALA A 64 6.67 6.08 11.85
CA ALA A 64 6.78 6.82 13.10
C ALA A 64 5.48 7.53 13.51
N PHE A 65 4.50 7.63 12.62
CA PHE A 65 3.26 8.34 12.90
C PHE A 65 2.39 7.56 13.89
N GLY A 66 2.08 8.21 15.02
CA GLY A 66 1.30 7.64 16.10
C GLY A 66 -0.20 7.98 16.06
N ALA A 67 -0.68 8.65 15.02
CA ALA A 67 -2.09 9.04 14.94
C ALA A 67 -2.98 7.94 14.35
N SER A 68 -4.29 8.19 14.37
CA SER A 68 -5.31 7.22 14.02
C SER A 68 -5.30 6.92 12.52
N PHE A 69 -5.78 5.74 12.13
CA PHE A 69 -5.91 5.38 10.71
C PHE A 69 -6.77 6.37 9.92
N SER A 70 -7.80 6.96 10.55
CA SER A 70 -8.63 8.01 9.95
C SER A 70 -7.83 9.25 9.52
N ASP A 71 -6.71 9.56 10.18
CA ASP A 71 -5.85 10.67 9.81
C ASP A 71 -5.11 10.39 8.48
N LEU A 72 -4.88 9.12 8.14
CA LEU A 72 -4.23 8.71 6.89
C LEU A 72 -5.14 8.83 5.67
N GLN A 73 -6.46 8.90 5.87
CA GLN A 73 -7.40 9.17 4.78
C GLN A 73 -7.52 10.68 4.50
N ASN A 74 -7.12 11.53 5.45
CA ASN A 74 -7.20 12.99 5.32
C ASN A 74 -5.90 13.57 4.75
N GLN A 75 -5.93 13.99 3.49
CA GLN A 75 -4.78 14.59 2.81
C GLN A 75 -4.23 15.83 3.53
N GLU A 76 -5.08 16.72 4.07
CA GLU A 76 -4.61 17.92 4.78
C GLU A 76 -3.93 17.59 6.10
N ALA A 77 -4.32 16.48 6.75
CA ALA A 77 -3.64 15.99 7.95
C ALA A 77 -2.26 15.43 7.59
N LEU A 78 -2.16 14.67 6.50
CA LEU A 78 -0.91 14.11 5.99
C LEU A 78 0.09 15.18 5.58
N GLU A 79 -0.35 16.27 4.95
CA GLU A 79 0.52 17.39 4.54
C GLU A 79 1.16 18.12 5.73
N LYS A 80 0.64 17.94 6.95
CA LYS A 80 1.24 18.51 8.18
C LYS A 80 2.38 17.63 8.72
N ILE A 81 2.53 16.41 8.22
CA ILE A 81 3.59 15.50 8.66
C ILE A 81 4.90 15.91 7.98
N PRO A 82 5.97 16.22 8.75
CA PRO A 82 7.27 16.54 8.18
C PRO A 82 7.76 15.45 7.22
N GLY A 83 8.19 15.86 6.03
CA GLY A 83 8.65 14.95 4.98
C GLY A 83 7.56 14.44 4.02
N ILE A 84 6.27 14.77 4.26
CA ILE A 84 5.17 14.42 3.37
C ILE A 84 4.68 15.66 2.63
N GLY A 85 5.00 15.77 1.35
CA GLY A 85 4.47 16.83 0.47
C GLY A 85 3.13 16.47 -0.16
N LYS A 86 2.41 17.48 -0.68
CA LYS A 86 1.08 17.36 -1.31
C LYS A 86 0.92 16.17 -2.27
N ALA A 87 1.88 15.95 -3.16
CA ALA A 87 1.81 14.87 -4.15
C ALA A 87 1.97 13.46 -3.56
N ILE A 88 2.59 13.34 -2.39
CA ILE A 88 2.70 12.08 -1.64
C ILE A 88 1.49 11.91 -0.73
N ALA A 89 1.06 12.98 -0.06
CA ALA A 89 -0.16 12.98 0.75
C ALA A 89 -1.38 12.49 -0.04
N ALA A 90 -1.54 12.97 -1.28
CA ALA A 90 -2.62 12.51 -2.17
C ALA A 90 -2.57 10.99 -2.43
N LYS A 91 -1.37 10.43 -2.68
CA LYS A 91 -1.19 8.99 -2.92
C LYS A 91 -1.44 8.16 -1.66
N ILE A 92 -1.03 8.65 -0.50
CA ILE A 92 -1.28 7.98 0.77
C ILE A 92 -2.78 7.97 1.07
N SER A 93 -3.48 9.09 0.87
CA SER A 93 -4.92 9.18 1.04
C SER A 93 -5.68 8.24 0.07
N GLU A 94 -5.26 8.16 -1.20
CA GLU A 94 -5.78 7.18 -2.17
C GLU A 94 -5.58 5.75 -1.67
N LEU A 95 -4.37 5.40 -1.25
CA LEU A 95 -4.03 4.06 -0.78
C LEU A 95 -4.77 3.67 0.51
N ALA A 96 -4.92 4.61 1.44
CA ALA A 96 -5.67 4.43 2.69
C ALA A 96 -7.19 4.34 2.48
N SER A 97 -7.71 4.93 1.39
CA SER A 97 -9.14 4.95 1.10
C SER A 97 -9.59 3.78 0.20
N THR A 98 -8.72 3.33 -0.70
CA THR A 98 -9.08 2.38 -1.76
C THR A 98 -8.43 1.01 -1.60
N GLY A 99 -7.36 0.89 -0.82
CA GLY A 99 -6.55 -0.33 -0.74
C GLY A 99 -5.56 -0.52 -1.88
N GLY A 100 -5.56 0.37 -2.88
CA GLY A 100 -4.68 0.31 -4.04
C GLY A 100 -4.09 1.67 -4.39
N LEU A 101 -3.07 1.68 -5.26
CA LEU A 101 -2.47 2.90 -5.75
C LEU A 101 -2.06 2.68 -7.19
N LYS A 102 -2.78 3.33 -8.12
CA LYS A 102 -2.55 3.14 -9.56
C LYS A 102 -1.10 3.43 -9.95
N PHE A 103 -0.49 4.43 -9.32
CA PHE A 103 0.91 4.79 -9.56
C PHE A 103 1.88 3.65 -9.22
N LEU A 104 1.64 2.91 -8.14
CA LEU A 104 2.49 1.77 -7.78
C LEU A 104 2.26 0.61 -8.75
N ASP A 105 1.03 0.35 -9.16
CA ASP A 105 0.72 -0.70 -10.13
C ASP A 105 1.37 -0.45 -11.50
N GLU A 106 1.30 0.79 -11.99
CA GLU A 106 1.98 1.22 -13.21
C GLU A 106 3.50 1.07 -13.09
N LEU A 107 4.08 1.45 -11.93
CA LEU A 107 5.51 1.33 -11.70
C LEU A 107 5.96 -0.12 -11.64
N ARG A 108 5.17 -1.02 -11.02
CA ARG A 108 5.43 -2.46 -10.98
C ARG A 108 5.44 -3.07 -12.39
N ALA A 109 4.53 -2.64 -13.26
CA ALA A 109 4.41 -3.16 -14.62
C ALA A 109 5.66 -2.89 -15.50
N GLU A 110 6.53 -1.97 -15.10
CA GLU A 110 7.79 -1.68 -15.80
C GLU A 110 8.93 -2.66 -15.45
N PHE A 111 8.71 -3.57 -14.50
CA PHE A 111 9.71 -4.52 -14.03
C PHE A 111 9.33 -5.98 -14.30
N PRO A 112 10.32 -6.86 -14.52
CA PRO A 112 10.08 -8.30 -14.57
C PRO A 112 9.49 -8.81 -13.24
N SER A 113 8.56 -9.77 -13.32
CA SER A 113 7.92 -10.37 -12.13
C SER A 113 8.92 -10.93 -11.13
N ALA A 114 10.02 -11.51 -11.61
CA ALA A 114 11.09 -12.05 -10.76
C ALA A 114 11.72 -11.02 -9.80
N ILE A 115 11.76 -9.73 -10.19
CA ILE A 115 12.23 -8.65 -9.30
C ILE A 115 11.15 -8.26 -8.30
N LEU A 116 9.87 -8.29 -8.72
CA LEU A 116 8.74 -7.98 -7.84
C LEU A 116 8.57 -9.03 -6.74
N GLU A 117 8.86 -10.29 -7.02
CA GLU A 117 8.85 -11.39 -6.03
C GLU A 117 9.80 -11.14 -4.85
N LEU A 118 10.86 -10.36 -5.05
CA LEU A 118 11.82 -10.02 -4.00
C LEU A 118 11.20 -9.18 -2.87
N PHE A 119 10.23 -8.32 -3.19
CA PHE A 119 9.56 -7.49 -2.17
C PHE A 119 8.72 -8.32 -1.20
N SER A 120 8.33 -9.54 -1.57
CA SER A 120 7.57 -10.45 -0.70
C SER A 120 8.46 -11.24 0.26
N ILE A 121 9.80 -11.15 0.16
CA ILE A 121 10.73 -11.91 0.99
C ILE A 121 11.01 -11.15 2.29
N PRO A 122 10.62 -11.68 3.47
CA PRO A 122 10.89 -11.03 4.74
C PRO A 122 12.39 -10.81 4.97
N GLY A 123 12.77 -9.60 5.40
CA GLY A 123 14.17 -9.24 5.64
C GLY A 123 14.98 -8.90 4.39
N LEU A 124 14.32 -8.83 3.22
CA LEU A 124 14.92 -8.37 1.97
C LEU A 124 14.54 -6.91 1.69
N GLY A 125 15.24 -5.97 2.32
CA GLY A 125 15.01 -4.54 2.12
C GLY A 125 15.62 -3.98 0.82
N ALA A 126 15.25 -2.74 0.49
CA ALA A 126 15.65 -2.00 -0.72
C ALA A 126 17.11 -2.19 -1.16
N LYS A 127 18.06 -2.08 -0.21
CA LYS A 127 19.50 -2.25 -0.49
C LYS A 127 19.85 -3.61 -1.10
N LYS A 128 19.25 -4.68 -0.58
CA LYS A 128 19.51 -6.05 -1.06
C LYS A 128 18.81 -6.30 -2.40
N ILE A 129 17.58 -5.81 -2.57
CA ILE A 129 16.85 -5.88 -3.84
C ILE A 129 17.64 -5.19 -4.96
N LYS A 130 18.15 -3.99 -4.69
CA LYS A 130 19.00 -3.25 -5.64
C LYS A 130 20.26 -4.02 -6.03
N ALA A 131 21.00 -4.55 -5.06
CA ALA A 131 22.19 -5.35 -5.34
C ALA A 131 21.90 -6.56 -6.23
N LEU A 132 20.79 -7.27 -5.97
CA LEU A 132 20.36 -8.41 -6.79
C LEU A 132 19.96 -7.97 -8.20
N TYR A 133 19.22 -6.87 -8.35
CA TYR A 133 18.82 -6.35 -9.65
C TYR A 133 20.03 -5.95 -10.51
N GLU A 134 21.02 -5.28 -9.92
CA GLU A 134 22.27 -4.90 -10.58
C GLU A 134 23.05 -6.15 -11.02
N GLN A 135 23.17 -7.15 -10.15
CA GLN A 135 23.83 -8.43 -10.49
C GLN A 135 23.13 -9.15 -11.64
N LEU A 136 21.80 -9.22 -11.62
CA LEU A 136 21.01 -9.88 -12.68
C LEU A 136 21.15 -9.16 -14.03
N LYS A 137 21.13 -7.83 -14.04
CA LYS A 137 21.39 -7.01 -15.24
C LYS A 137 22.79 -7.23 -15.82
N VAL A 138 23.80 -7.35 -14.97
CA VAL A 138 25.18 -7.62 -15.42
C VAL A 138 25.28 -9.04 -16.00
N SER A 139 24.60 -10.02 -15.38
CA SER A 139 24.58 -11.39 -15.90
C SER A 139 23.80 -11.56 -17.21
N SER A 140 22.92 -10.63 -17.57
CA SER A 140 22.14 -10.67 -18.82
C SER A 140 22.80 -9.95 -20.01
N ILE A 141 23.99 -9.35 -19.84
CA ILE A 141 24.75 -8.68 -20.92
C ILE A 141 25.83 -9.60 -21.51
N ALA A 142 25.94 -10.83 -21.03
CA ALA A 142 26.83 -11.85 -21.61
C ALA A 142 26.03 -12.81 -22.51
N ASP A 143 25.65 -12.33 -23.70
CA ASP A 143 25.34 -13.16 -24.89
C ASP A 143 25.90 -12.46 -26.15
#